data_AF-D0L2D4-F1
#
_entry.id   AF-D0L2D4-F1
#
_cell.length_a   1.000
_cell.length_b   1.000
_cell.length_c   1.000
_cell.angle_alpha   90.00
_cell.angle_beta   90.00
_cell.angle_gamma   90.00
#
_symmetry.space_group_name_H-M   'P 1'
#
loop_
_entity.id
_entity.type
_entity.pdbx_description
1 polymer ?
#
loop_
_entity_poly.entity_id
_entity_poly.type
_entity_poly.pdbx_seq_one_letter_code
_entity_poly.pdbx_strand_id
1 'polypeptide(L)'
;MSDVRVTPEVLEGIAATNVAMATAVGAAGSINAAANTAVMVPVFGLIGQEFLAAFIAAQANHLTSVGELAAVHAATAATTVAGLAGFEGVDAASAAVIRSVL
;
A
#
# COMPACT_ATOMS: atom_id res chain seq x y z
N MET A 1 24.45 -9.57 -22.07
CA MET A 1 23.47 -8.55 -21.66
C MET A 1 22.11 -9.23 -21.64
N SER A 2 21.46 -9.30 -20.49
CA SER A 2 20.10 -9.82 -20.38
C SER A 2 19.15 -8.85 -21.09
N ASP A 3 18.20 -9.35 -21.88
CA ASP A 3 17.19 -8.54 -22.55
C ASP A 3 16.24 -7.95 -21.49
N VAL A 4 16.41 -6.67 -21.16
CA VAL A 4 15.56 -5.93 -20.22
C VAL A 4 14.63 -5.07 -21.03
N ARG A 5 13.33 -5.40 -20.99
CA ARG A 5 12.30 -4.68 -21.73
C ARG A 5 11.27 -4.09 -20.77
N VAL A 6 10.94 -2.82 -21.00
CA VAL A 6 9.83 -2.14 -20.32
C VAL A 6 8.57 -2.35 -21.16
N THR A 7 7.48 -2.74 -20.49
CA THR A 7 6.14 -2.84 -21.10
C THR A 7 5.21 -1.91 -20.31
N PRO A 8 4.93 -0.68 -20.81
CA PRO A 8 4.14 0.33 -20.11
C PRO A 8 2.82 -0.20 -19.53
N GLU A 9 2.08 -0.97 -20.31
CA GLU A 9 0.77 -1.50 -19.95
C GLU A 9 0.84 -2.44 -18.73
N VAL A 10 1.96 -3.17 -18.58
CA VAL A 10 2.19 -4.03 -17.42
C VAL A 10 2.47 -3.19 -16.17
N LEU A 11 3.23 -2.11 -16.30
CA LEU A 11 3.52 -1.20 -15.19
C LEU A 11 2.27 -0.45 -14.72
N GLU A 12 1.41 -0.03 -15.66
CA GLU A 12 0.09 0.53 -15.35
C GLU A 12 -0.77 -0.48 -14.57
N GLY A 13 -0.79 -1.75 -15.01
CA GLY A 13 -1.48 -2.82 -14.31
C GLY A 13 -0.94 -3.07 -12.89
N ILE A 14 0.38 -3.03 -12.71
CA ILE A 14 1.02 -3.13 -11.39
C ILE A 14 0.61 -1.96 -10.50
N ALA A 15 0.63 -0.73 -11.03
CA ALA A 15 0.21 0.45 -10.28
C ALA A 15 -1.27 0.34 -9.86
N ALA A 16 -2.16 -0.01 -10.78
CA ALA A 16 -3.59 -0.20 -10.50
C ALA A 16 -3.83 -1.28 -9.44
N THR A 17 -3.11 -2.40 -9.51
CA THR A 17 -3.19 -3.48 -8.52
C THR A 17 -2.77 -2.98 -7.14
N ASN A 18 -1.68 -2.22 -7.07
CA ASN A 18 -1.21 -1.66 -5.80
C ASN A 18 -2.20 -0.63 -5.22
N VAL A 19 -2.86 0.19 -6.05
CA VAL A 19 -3.94 1.09 -5.59
C VAL A 19 -5.12 0.28 -5.02
N ALA A 20 -5.53 -0.78 -5.71
CA ALA A 20 -6.61 -1.65 -5.25
C ALA A 20 -6.26 -2.32 -3.90
N MET A 21 -5.02 -2.81 -3.76
CA MET A 21 -4.53 -3.38 -2.51
C MET A 21 -4.46 -2.36 -1.38
N ALA A 22 -3.94 -1.15 -1.63
CA ALA A 22 -3.93 -0.07 -0.64
C ALA A 22 -5.34 0.23 -0.11
N THR A 23 -6.31 0.31 -1.02
CA THR A 23 -7.72 0.56 -0.69
C THR A 23 -8.31 -0.61 0.12
N ALA A 24 -8.11 -1.85 -0.33
CA ALA A 24 -8.66 -3.03 0.35
C ALA A 24 -8.07 -3.22 1.75
N VAL A 25 -6.75 -3.07 1.89
CA VAL A 25 -6.04 -3.19 3.19
C VAL A 25 -6.43 -2.04 4.12
N GLY A 26 -6.48 -0.80 3.62
CA GLY A 26 -6.92 0.36 4.40
C GLY A 26 -8.36 0.23 4.89
N ALA A 27 -9.25 -0.29 4.05
CA ALA A 27 -10.63 -0.58 4.43
C ALA A 27 -10.72 -1.68 5.50
N ALA A 28 -9.92 -2.75 5.37
CA ALA A 28 -9.86 -3.82 6.37
C ALA A 28 -9.38 -3.32 7.75
N GLY A 29 -8.50 -2.32 7.78
CA GLY A 29 -8.05 -1.65 9.02
C GLY A 29 -9.05 -0.64 9.60
N SER A 30 -10.14 -0.32 8.89
CA SER A 30 -11.12 0.69 9.31
C SER A 30 -12.15 0.10 10.29
N ILE A 31 -11.71 -0.23 11.50
CA ILE A 31 -12.58 -0.73 12.58
C ILE A 31 -12.76 0.31 13.69
N ASN A 32 -13.88 0.22 14.41
CA ASN A 32 -14.02 0.94 15.68
C ASN A 32 -13.36 0.13 16.80
N ALA A 33 -12.05 0.32 16.96
CA ALA A 33 -11.24 -0.39 17.97
C ALA A 33 -11.77 -0.16 19.40
N ALA A 34 -12.27 1.05 19.69
CA ALA A 34 -12.84 1.37 21.00
C ALA A 34 -14.13 0.58 21.27
N ALA A 35 -15.04 0.50 20.29
CA ALA A 35 -16.25 -0.31 20.41
C ALA A 35 -15.93 -1.81 20.53
N ASN A 36 -14.98 -2.31 19.74
CA ASN A 36 -14.52 -3.71 19.84
C ASN A 36 -13.90 -4.01 21.21
N THR A 37 -13.15 -3.07 21.78
CA THR A 37 -12.59 -3.21 23.12
C THR A 37 -13.67 -3.19 24.20
N ALA A 38 -14.66 -2.30 24.09
CA ALA A 38 -15.72 -2.15 25.08
C ALA A 38 -16.55 -3.44 25.23
N VAL A 39 -16.84 -4.15 24.14
CA VAL A 39 -17.58 -5.42 24.18
C VAL A 39 -16.76 -6.57 24.77
N MET A 40 -15.43 -6.45 24.83
CA MET A 40 -14.53 -7.46 25.43
C MET A 40 -14.40 -7.32 26.95
N VAL A 41 -14.67 -6.15 27.53
CA VAL A 41 -14.63 -5.90 28.99
C VAL A 41 -15.46 -6.93 29.79
N PRO A 42 -16.76 -7.17 29.48
CA PRO A 42 -17.54 -8.15 30.23
C PRO A 42 -17.12 -9.61 29.94
N VAL A 43 -16.55 -9.90 28.76
CA VAL A 43 -16.12 -11.26 28.38
C VAL A 43 -14.93 -11.72 29.22
N PHE A 44 -13.94 -10.85 29.42
CA PHE A 44 -12.75 -11.16 30.22
C PHE A 44 -12.97 -11.01 31.73
N GLY A 45 -13.99 -10.26 32.14
CA GLY A 45 -14.30 -10.02 33.55
C GLY A 45 -13.15 -9.35 34.32
N LEU A 46 -13.26 -9.29 35.65
CA LEU A 46 -12.27 -8.60 36.48
C LEU A 46 -10.89 -9.29 36.53
N ILE A 47 -10.85 -10.62 36.36
CA ILE A 47 -9.59 -11.39 36.42
C ILE A 47 -8.80 -11.28 35.11
N GLY A 48 -9.50 -11.13 33.98
CA GLY A 48 -8.87 -11.06 32.65
C GLY A 48 -8.41 -9.66 32.22
N GLN A 49 -8.34 -8.67 33.12
CA GLN A 49 -8.01 -7.28 32.76
C GLN A 49 -6.59 -7.14 32.18
N GLU A 50 -5.61 -7.88 32.68
CA GLU A 50 -4.25 -7.88 32.12
C GLU A 50 -4.23 -8.47 30.70
N PHE A 51 -5.04 -9.49 30.44
CA PHE A 51 -5.21 -10.03 29.10
C PHE A 51 -5.87 -9.00 28.17
N LEU A 52 -6.90 -8.31 28.66
CA LEU A 52 -7.58 -7.25 27.90
C LEU A 52 -6.62 -6.10 27.57
N ALA A 53 -5.78 -5.68 28.50
CA ALA A 53 -4.75 -4.67 28.27
C ALA A 53 -3.74 -5.11 27.19
N ALA A 54 -3.25 -6.35 27.26
CA ALA A 54 -2.38 -6.91 26.24
C ALA A 54 -3.06 -6.99 24.87
N PHE A 55 -4.35 -7.37 24.82
CA PHE A 55 -5.14 -7.38 23.60
C PHE A 55 -5.29 -5.99 22.98
N ILE A 56 -5.56 -4.95 23.79
CA ILE A 56 -5.67 -3.57 23.31
C ILE A 56 -4.34 -3.12 22.68
N ALA A 57 -3.22 -3.38 23.35
CA ALA A 57 -1.89 -3.07 22.81
C ALA A 57 -1.61 -3.81 21.49
N ALA A 58 -1.94 -5.10 21.41
CA ALA A 58 -1.81 -5.89 20.20
C ALA A 58 -2.72 -5.38 19.06
N GLN A 59 -3.96 -4.98 19.38
CA GLN A 59 -4.89 -4.43 18.40
C GLN A 59 -4.42 -3.07 17.86
N ALA A 60 -3.88 -2.21 18.72
CA ALA A 60 -3.27 -0.95 18.27
C ALA A 60 -2.09 -1.19 17.33
N ASN A 61 -1.18 -2.11 17.69
CA ASN A 61 -0.05 -2.48 16.82
C ASN A 61 -0.53 -3.06 15.49
N HIS A 62 -1.52 -3.94 15.51
CA HIS A 62 -2.10 -4.52 14.31
C HIS A 62 -2.68 -3.45 13.37
N LEU A 63 -3.43 -2.48 13.91
CA LEU A 63 -4.01 -1.39 13.11
C LEU A 63 -2.95 -0.48 12.51
N THR A 64 -1.89 -0.18 13.27
CA THR A 64 -0.72 0.54 12.76
C THR A 64 -0.08 -0.22 11.60
N SER A 65 0.22 -1.51 11.77
CA SER A 65 0.84 -2.31 10.71
C SER A 65 -0.03 -2.46 9.47
N VAL A 66 -1.36 -2.57 9.62
CA VAL A 66 -2.30 -2.58 8.48
C VAL A 66 -2.28 -1.24 7.75
N GLY A 67 -2.26 -0.12 8.49
CA GLY A 67 -2.12 1.22 7.91
C GLY A 67 -0.81 1.42 7.15
N GLU A 68 0.31 0.97 7.72
CA GLU A 68 1.62 0.98 7.08
C GLU A 68 1.64 0.15 5.79
N LEU A 69 1.05 -1.05 5.81
CA LEU A 69 0.97 -1.91 4.62
C LEU A 69 0.14 -1.26 3.50
N ALA A 70 -0.99 -0.64 3.85
CA ALA A 70 -1.79 0.13 2.89
C ALA A 70 -0.99 1.30 2.29
N ALA A 71 -0.22 2.02 3.13
CA ALA A 71 0.63 3.11 2.69
C ALA A 71 1.76 2.65 1.76
N VAL A 72 2.37 1.50 2.02
CA VAL A 72 3.41 0.90 1.15
C VAL A 72 2.84 0.57 -0.23
N HIS A 73 1.65 -0.03 -0.30
CA HIS A 73 0.98 -0.28 -1.58
C HIS A 73 0.68 1.02 -2.33
N ALA A 74 0.15 2.05 -1.65
CA ALA A 74 -0.12 3.34 -2.26
C ALA A 74 1.17 4.01 -2.79
N ALA A 75 2.25 3.97 -2.00
CA ALA A 75 3.56 4.48 -2.39
C ALA A 75 4.13 3.72 -3.59
N THR A 76 4.00 2.39 -3.61
CA THR A 76 4.46 1.54 -4.72
C THR A 76 3.72 1.87 -6.01
N ALA A 77 2.41 2.10 -5.96
CA ALA A 77 1.66 2.57 -7.10
C ALA A 77 2.16 3.93 -7.60
N ALA A 78 2.32 4.90 -6.68
CA ALA A 78 2.76 6.25 -7.01
C ALA A 78 4.16 6.27 -7.65
N THR A 79 5.11 5.51 -7.10
CA THR A 79 6.47 5.44 -7.65
C THR A 79 6.51 4.69 -8.98
N THR A 80 5.66 3.68 -9.18
CA THR A 80 5.53 2.99 -10.48
C THR A 80 5.04 3.94 -11.56
N VAL A 81 3.99 4.73 -11.29
CA VAL A 81 3.47 5.73 -12.23
C VAL A 81 4.51 6.82 -12.52
N ALA A 82 5.17 7.34 -11.49
CA ALA A 82 6.22 8.35 -11.67
C ALA A 82 7.40 7.81 -12.49
N GLY A 83 7.80 6.56 -12.24
CA GLY A 83 8.86 5.89 -12.99
C GLY A 83 8.50 5.70 -14.47
N LEU A 84 7.27 5.30 -14.76
CA LEU A 84 6.78 5.14 -16.13
C LEU A 84 6.77 6.47 -16.89
N ALA A 85 6.23 7.53 -16.28
CA ALA A 85 6.23 8.86 -16.88
C ALA A 85 7.66 9.37 -17.18
N GLY A 86 8.60 9.08 -16.27
CA GLY A 86 10.02 9.39 -16.48
C GLY A 86 10.62 8.62 -17.66
N PHE A 87 10.33 7.32 -17.76
CA PHE A 87 10.78 6.47 -18.86
C PHE A 87 10.27 6.98 -20.22
N GLU A 88 8.96 7.22 -20.33
CA GLU A 88 8.33 7.70 -21.57
C GLU A 88 8.84 9.09 -21.98
N GLY A 89 9.07 9.98 -21.01
CA GLY A 89 9.64 11.30 -21.27
C GLY A 89 11.05 11.23 -21.87
N VAL A 90 11.90 10.35 -21.34
CA VAL A 90 13.26 10.13 -21.87
C VAL A 90 13.22 9.47 -23.24
N ASP A 91 12.34 8.49 -23.46
CA ASP A 91 12.18 7.81 -24.74
C ASP A 91 11.74 8.79 -25.84
N ALA A 92 10.71 9.60 -25.56
CA ALA A 92 10.22 10.61 -26.50
C ALA A 92 11.29 11.68 -26.83
N ALA A 93 12.04 12.15 -25.82
CA ALA A 93 13.12 13.11 -26.03
C ALA A 93 14.24 12.51 -26.89
N SER A 94 14.61 11.26 -26.64
CA SER A 94 15.64 10.54 -27.41
C SER A 94 15.20 10.34 -28.86
N ALA A 95 13.94 9.93 -29.08
CA ALA A 95 13.38 9.79 -30.41
C ALA A 95 13.36 11.12 -31.19
N ALA A 96 13.08 12.24 -30.53
CA ALA A 96 13.11 13.56 -31.14
C ALA A 96 14.54 13.97 -31.59
N VAL A 97 15.54 13.70 -30.75
CA VAL A 97 16.96 13.96 -31.10
C VAL A 97 17.38 13.13 -32.30
N ILE A 98 17.07 11.83 -32.32
CA ILE A 98 17.38 10.96 -33.46
C ILE A 98 16.70 11.45 -34.74
N ARG A 99 15.43 11.86 -34.65
CA ARG A 99 14.69 12.38 -35.80
C ARG A 99 15.24 13.70 -36.33
N SER A 100 15.90 14.51 -35.49
CA SER A 100 16.50 15.80 -35.90
C SER A 100 17.78 15.65 -36.73
N VAL A 101 18.39 14.47 -36.75
CA VAL A 101 19.63 14.18 -37.49
C VAL A 101 19.42 13.24 -38.69
N LEU A 102 18.16 12.90 -38.99
CA LEU A 102 17.71 12.17 -40.17
C LEU A 102 17.06 13.13 -41.17
#